data_AF-A0A9D7Q4E7-F1
#
_entry.id   AF-A0A9D7Q4E7-F1
#
_cell.length_a   1.000
_cell.length_b   1.000
_cell.length_c   1.000
_cell.angle_alpha   90.00
_cell.angle_beta   90.00
_cell.angle_gamma   90.00
#
_symmetry.space_group_name_H-M   'P 1'
#
loop_
_entity.id
_entity.type
_entity.pdbx_description
1 polymer ?
#
loop_
_entity_poly.entity_id
_entity_poly.type
_entity_poly.pdbx_seq_one_letter_code
_entity_poly.pdbx_strand_id
1 'polypeptide(L)' 'MSETMKYTEAFEELQTIVSEIEEGEISVDELSEKVKRAAFLIQICKEKLTTTEEDVNKILKELDKGDE' A
#
# COMPACT_ATOMS: atom_id res chain seq x y z
N MET A 1 20.11 -3.25 -5.05
CA MET A 1 18.88 -4.05 -5.07
C MET A 1 17.74 -3.06 -5.15
N SER A 2 16.83 -3.20 -6.11
CA SER A 2 15.71 -2.26 -6.26
C SER A 2 14.70 -2.56 -5.14
N GLU A 3 14.79 -1.80 -4.05
CA GLU A 3 13.96 -1.97 -2.84
C GLU A 3 12.50 -1.65 -3.17
N THR A 4 11.79 -2.67 -3.64
CA THR A 4 10.34 -2.59 -3.84
C THR A 4 9.72 -2.85 -2.48
N MET A 5 9.27 -1.79 -1.79
CA MET A 5 8.63 -1.89 -0.48
C MET A 5 7.49 -2.90 -0.51
N LYS A 6 7.42 -3.80 0.49
CA LYS A 6 6.31 -4.75 0.61
C LYS A 6 5.04 -4.05 1.06
N TYR A 7 3.89 -4.64 0.73
CA TYR A 7 2.59 -4.15 1.18
C TYR A 7 2.54 -3.99 2.72
N THR A 8 2.97 -5.02 3.45
CA THR A 8 2.94 -5.01 4.93
C THR A 8 3.78 -3.88 5.50
N GLU A 9 5.00 -3.71 4.99
CA GLU A 9 5.90 -2.63 5.43
C GLU A 9 5.31 -1.24 5.14
N ALA A 10 4.74 -1.06 3.93
CA ALA A 10 4.09 0.20 3.58
C ALA A 10 2.86 0.50 4.45
N PHE A 11 2.11 -0.54 4.80
CA PHE A 11 0.91 -0.43 5.62
C PHE A 11 1.24 -0.15 7.10
N GLU A 12 2.26 -0.80 7.66
CA GLU A 12 2.74 -0.54 9.02
C GLU A 12 3.28 0.89 9.17
N GLU A 13 4.05 1.36 8.18
CA GLU A 13 4.54 2.75 8.17
C GLU A 13 3.36 3.74 8.06
N LEU A 14 2.37 3.44 7.22
CA LEU A 14 1.18 4.28 7.08
C LEU A 14 0.39 4.36 8.40
N GLN A 15 0.22 3.24 9.11
CA GLN A 15 -0.45 3.23 10.41
C GLN A 15 0.29 4.08 11.43
N THR A 16 1.63 3.98 11.45
CA THR A 16 2.46 4.79 12.34
C THR A 16 2.27 6.29 12.07
N ILE A 17 2.31 6.69 10.80
CA ILE A 17 2.09 8.08 10.40
C ILE A 17 0.70 8.57 10.85
N VAL A 18 -0.34 7.75 10.68
CA VAL A 18 -1.70 8.11 11.10
C VAL A 18 -1.76 8.28 12.61
N SER A 19 -1.19 7.35 13.38
CA SER A 19 -1.15 7.44 14.85
C SER A 19 -0.42 8.70 15.32
N GLU A 20 0.76 9.00 14.75
CA GLU A 20 1.49 10.23 15.08
C GLU A 20 0.63 11.49 14.82
N ILE A 21 -0.13 11.51 13.71
CA ILE A 21 -1.00 12.65 13.35
C ILE A 21 -2.16 12.77 14.34
N GLU A 22 -2.77 11.65 14.73
CA GLU A 22 -3.89 11.60 15.68
C GLU A 22 -3.47 11.99 17.10
N GLU A 23 -2.25 11.63 17.52
CA GLU A 23 -1.69 11.99 18.82
C GLU A 23 -1.34 13.49 18.92
N GLY A 24 -1.28 14.19 17.78
CA GLY A 24 -1.04 15.64 17.74
C GLY A 24 0.38 16.03 18.13
N GLU A 25 1.33 15.08 18.10
CA GLU A 25 2.74 15.31 18.40
C GLU A 25 3.50 15.96 17.22
N ILE A 26 2.83 16.20 16.10
CA ILE A 26 3.44 16.67 14.85
C ILE A 26 3.26 18.17 14.65
N SER A 27 4.34 18.85 14.28
CA SER A 27 4.30 20.26 13.86
C SER A 27 3.63 20.44 12.48
N VAL A 28 3.16 21.65 12.16
CA VAL A 28 2.50 21.95 10.87
C VAL A 28 3.42 21.69 9.67
N ASP A 29 4.72 21.97 9.80
CA ASP A 29 5.71 21.69 8.76
C ASP A 29 5.88 20.18 8.52
N GLU A 30 6.01 19.41 9.61
CA GLU A 30 6.14 17.95 9.55
C GLU A 30 4.85 17.27 9.07
N LEU A 31 3.68 17.83 9.37
CA LEU A 31 2.39 17.33 8.89
C LEU A 31 2.37 17.27 7.35
N SER A 32 2.90 18.29 6.68
CA SER A 32 2.98 18.31 5.21
C SER A 32 3.84 17.16 4.67
N GLU A 33 4.96 16.87 5.33
CA GLU A 33 5.86 15.78 4.94
C GLU A 33 5.25 14.41 5.21
N LYS A 34 4.67 14.22 6.39
CA LYS A 34 3.98 12.99 6.79
C LYS A 34 2.80 12.67 5.88
N VAL A 35 2.01 13.67 5.48
CA VAL A 35 0.90 13.49 4.52
C VAL A 35 1.43 13.11 3.13
N LYS A 36 2.50 13.73 2.64
CA LYS A 36 3.13 13.34 1.36
C LYS A 36 3.64 11.90 1.40
N ARG A 37 4.26 11.50 2.52
CA ARG A 37 4.74 10.14 2.74
C ARG A 37 3.57 9.15 2.77
N ALA A 38 2.52 9.44 3.52
CA ALA A 38 1.31 8.63 3.56
C ALA A 38 0.69 8.45 2.16
N ALA A 39 0.61 9.51 1.36
CA ALA A 39 0.12 9.42 -0.02
C ALA A 39 0.97 8.48 -0.89
N PHE A 40 2.29 8.51 -0.74
CA PHE A 40 3.20 7.59 -1.43
C PHE A 40 2.98 6.13 -1.00
N LEU A 41 2.85 5.87 0.30
CA LEU A 41 2.59 4.54 0.85
C LEU A 41 1.25 3.98 0.35
N ILE A 42 0.19 4.81 0.33
CA ILE A 42 -1.11 4.43 -0.21
C ILE A 42 -1.00 4.02 -1.69
N GLN A 43 -0.20 4.74 -2.49
CA GLN A 43 0.01 4.39 -3.89
C GLN A 43 0.65 3.01 -4.04
N ILE A 44 1.66 2.70 -3.23
CA ILE A 44 2.30 1.37 -3.21
C ILE A 44 1.29 0.29 -2.82
N CYS A 45 0.53 0.50 -1.74
CA CYS A 45 -0.48 -0.44 -1.30
C CYS A 45 -1.51 -0.72 -2.39
N LYS A 46 -1.98 0.33 -3.08
CA LYS A 46 -2.95 0.21 -4.17
C LYS A 46 -2.38 -0.55 -5.37
N GLU A 47 -1.13 -0.28 -5.75
CA GLU A 47 -0.46 -0.97 -6.85
C GLU A 47 -0.32 -2.47 -6.56
N LYS A 48 0.09 -2.82 -5.33
CA LYS A 48 0.19 -4.22 -4.89
C LYS A 48 -1.16 -4.92 -4.89
N LEU A 49 -2.20 -4.27 -4.38
CA LEU A 49 -3.56 -4.84 -4.40
C LEU A 49 -4.07 -5.05 -5.81
N THR A 50 -3.89 -4.07 -6.70
CA THR A 50 -4.31 -4.16 -8.11
C THR A 50 -3.58 -5.31 -8.81
N THR A 51 -2.25 -5.38 -8.66
CA THR A 51 -1.45 -6.45 -9.28
C THR A 51 -1.88 -7.83 -8.75
N THR A 52 -2.13 -7.94 -7.44
CA THR A 52 -2.58 -9.20 -6.82
C THR A 52 -3.96 -9.60 -7.33
N GLU A 53 -4.89 -8.65 -7.45
CA GLU A 53 -6.23 -8.88 -7.99
C GLU A 53 -6.17 -9.35 -9.45
N GLU A 54 -5.31 -8.74 -10.27
CA GLU A 54 -5.10 -9.16 -11.66
C GLU A 54 -4.58 -10.58 -11.77
N ASP A 55 -3.61 -10.96 -10.93
CA ASP A 55 -3.03 -12.30 -10.94
C ASP A 55 -4.04 -13.36 -10.45
N VAL A 56 -4.80 -13.07 -9.39
CA VAL A 56 -5.90 -13.94 -8.94
C VAL A 56 -6.94 -14.13 -10.05
N ASN A 57 -7.34 -13.04 -10.72
CA ASN A 57 -8.29 -13.11 -11.83
C ASN A 57 -7.75 -13.93 -13.02
N LYS A 58 -6.45 -13.84 -13.34
CA LYS A 58 -5.83 -14.68 -14.38
C LYS A 58 -5.91 -16.15 -14.00
N ILE A 59 -5.51 -16.51 -12.78
CA ILE A 59 -5.53 -17.89 -12.30
C ILE A 59 -6.96 -18.45 -12.35
N LEU A 60 -7.95 -17.69 -11.88
CA LEU A 60 -9.36 -18.10 -11.94
C LEU A 60 -9.84 -18.35 -13.38
N LYS A 61 -9.44 -17.51 -14.33
CA LYS A 61 -9.75 -17.69 -15.76
C LYS A 61 -9.05 -18.90 -16.39
N GLU A 62 -7.85 -19.24 -15.93
CA GLU A 62 -7.15 -20.45 -16.40
C GLU A 62 -7.80 -21.73 -15.85
N LEU A 63 -8.28 -21.70 -14.60
CA LEU A 63 -9.01 -22.81 -14.00
C LEU A 63 -10.36 -23.04 -14.71
N ASP A 64 -11.12 -21.97 -15.00
CA ASP A 64 -12.41 -22.03 -15.69
C ASP A 64 -12.32 -22.62 -17.11
N LYS A 65 -11.18 -22.43 -17.79
CA LYS A 65 -10.91 -22.99 -19.12
C LYS A 65 -10.44 -24.45 -19.11
N GLY A 66 -10.16 -25.02 -17.93
CA GLY A 66 -9.69 -26.40 -17.78
C GLY A 66 -10.80 -27.45 -17.68
N ASP A 67 -12.06 -27.01 -17.63
CA ASP A 67 -13.25 -27.86 -17.47
C ASP A 67 -14.06 -28.06 -18.79
N GLU A 68 -13.53 -27.60 -19.94
CA GLU A 68 -14.02 -27.93 -21.31
C GLU A 68 -13.04 -28.85 -22.06
#